data_AF-A0A7C4DTW5-F1
#
_entry.id   AF-A0A7C4DTW5-F1
#
_cell.length_a   1.000
_cell.length_b   1.000
_cell.length_c   1.000
_cell.angle_alpha   90.00
_cell.angle_beta   90.00
_cell.angle_gamma   90.00
#
_symmetry.space_group_name_H-M   'P 1'
#
loop_
_entity.id
_entity.type
_entity.pdbx_description
1 polymer ?
#
loop_
_entity_poly.entity_id
_entity_poly.type
_entity_poly.pdbx_seq_one_letter_code
_entity_poly.pdbx_strand_id
1 'polypeptide(L)'
;MSAPDILFIAGFTLIILGFTLSFIAALIMFFKGLRNYRARGSGWSGLIMIGPIPIVFGTDREKVKVLIALSIVLMLLALILMLALSLMVR
;
A
#
# COMPACT_ATOMS: atom_id res chain seq x y z
N MET A 1 -41.19 9.12 9.85
CA MET A 1 -40.30 8.76 8.73
C MET A 1 -41.10 7.93 7.75
N SER A 2 -41.04 8.27 6.47
CA SER A 2 -41.77 7.51 5.46
C SER A 2 -41.04 6.18 5.19
N ALA A 3 -41.76 5.16 4.72
CA ALA A 3 -41.17 3.87 4.33
C ALA A 3 -39.93 4.00 3.40
N PRO A 4 -39.92 4.88 2.37
CA PRO A 4 -38.73 5.06 1.54
C PRO A 4 -37.52 5.65 2.29
N ASP A 5 -37.75 6.53 3.28
CA ASP A 5 -36.65 7.09 4.08
C ASP A 5 -35.95 5.99 4.90
N ILE A 6 -36.73 5.05 5.45
CA ILE A 6 -36.23 3.93 6.25
C ILE A 6 -35.42 2.98 5.37
N LEU A 7 -35.92 2.65 4.18
CA LEU A 7 -35.23 1.80 3.20
C LEU A 7 -33.90 2.44 2.74
N PHE A 8 -33.90 3.74 2.49
CA PHE A 8 -32.70 4.48 2.10
C PHE A 8 -31.64 4.46 3.21
N ILE A 9 -32.02 4.78 4.45
CA ILE A 9 -31.09 4.79 5.59
C ILE A 9 -30.55 3.38 5.86
N ALA A 10 -31.40 2.36 5.82
CA ALA A 10 -31.00 0.98 6.01
C ALA A 10 -30.01 0.51 4.92
N GLY A 11 -30.31 0.78 3.65
CA GLY A 11 -29.43 0.43 2.53
C GLY A 11 -28.09 1.15 2.60
N PHE A 12 -28.10 2.46 2.88
CA PHE A 12 -26.89 3.26 3.03
C PHE A 12 -26.03 2.77 4.20
N THR A 13 -26.65 2.47 5.35
CA THR A 13 -25.97 1.93 6.52
C THR A 13 -25.31 0.59 6.21
N LEU A 14 -25.99 -0.28 5.45
CA LEU A 14 -25.47 -1.58 5.06
C LEU A 14 -24.26 -1.47 4.12
N ILE A 15 -24.28 -0.53 3.17
CA ILE A 15 -23.15 -0.24 2.28
C ILE A 15 -21.93 0.21 3.08
N ILE A 16 -22.11 1.17 4.00
CA ILE A 16 -21.01 1.69 4.83
C ILE A 16 -20.43 0.58 5.72
N LEU A 17 -21.28 -0.25 6.33
CA LEU A 17 -20.85 -1.39 7.13
C LEU A 17 -20.07 -2.41 6.30
N GLY A 18 -20.57 -2.76 5.11
CA GLY A 18 -19.92 -3.69 4.18
C GLY A 18 -18.53 -3.19 3.76
N PHE A 19 -18.45 -1.93 3.33
CA PHE A 19 -17.16 -1.30 2.98
C PHE A 19 -16.19 -1.30 4.16
N THR A 20 -16.66 -0.92 5.36
CA THR A 20 -15.83 -0.88 6.57
C THR A 20 -15.28 -2.26 6.91
N LEU A 21 -16.11 -3.31 6.84
CA LEU A 21 -15.68 -4.69 7.08
C LEU A 21 -14.65 -5.16 6.04
N SER A 22 -14.89 -4.91 4.76
CA SER A 22 -13.93 -5.24 3.69
C SER A 22 -12.61 -4.49 3.86
N PHE A 23 -12.65 -3.22 4.25
CA PHE A 23 -11.46 -2.41 4.48
C PHE A 23 -10.65 -2.91 5.68
N ILE A 24 -11.30 -3.23 6.80
CA ILE A 24 -10.65 -3.82 7.98
C ILE A 24 -10.02 -5.17 7.62
N ALA A 25 -10.73 -6.03 6.89
CA ALA A 25 -10.21 -7.32 6.44
C ALA A 25 -8.96 -7.14 5.56
N ALA A 26 -8.98 -6.20 4.61
CA ALA A 26 -7.84 -5.88 3.77
C ALA A 26 -6.63 -5.38 4.61
N LEU A 27 -6.87 -4.50 5.60
CA LEU A 27 -5.81 -4.04 6.51
C LEU A 27 -5.23 -5.20 7.32
N ILE A 28 -6.07 -6.07 7.90
CA ILE A 28 -5.60 -7.23 8.66
C ILE A 28 -4.77 -8.16 7.77
N MET A 29 -5.21 -8.42 6.53
CA MET A 29 -4.47 -9.23 5.56
C MET A 29 -3.13 -8.58 5.19
N PHE A 30 -3.11 -7.27 4.97
CA PHE A 30 -1.89 -6.51 4.69
C PHE A 30 -0.89 -6.62 5.85
N PHE A 31 -1.31 -6.33 7.09
CA PHE A 31 -0.44 -6.42 8.26
C PHE A 31 -0.02 -7.86 8.61
N LYS A 32 -0.90 -8.85 8.39
CA LYS A 32 -0.56 -10.28 8.56
C LYS A 32 0.44 -10.74 7.51
N GLY A 33 0.31 -10.27 6.27
CA GLY A 33 1.30 -10.43 5.20
C GLY A 33 2.67 -9.93 5.64
N LEU A 34 2.73 -8.72 6.21
CA LEU A 34 3.96 -8.14 6.76
C LEU A 34 4.52 -8.95 7.94
N ARG A 35 3.67 -9.54 8.79
CA ARG A 35 4.11 -10.35 9.95
C ARG A 35 4.64 -11.73 9.54
N ASN A 36 4.11 -12.34 8.49
CA ASN A 36 4.60 -13.63 7.97
C ASN A 36 6.03 -13.52 7.40
N TYR A 37 6.51 -12.32 7.05
CA TYR A 37 7.93 -12.07 6.76
C TYR A 37 8.82 -12.16 8.01
N ARG A 38 8.28 -11.95 9.21
CA ARG A 38 9.03 -11.94 10.49
C ARG A 38 9.14 -13.32 11.16
N ALA A 39 8.20 -14.23 10.88
CA ALA A 39 8.10 -15.52 11.56
C ALA A 39 8.94 -16.65 10.94
N ARG A 40 9.42 -16.49 9.69
CA ARG A 40 10.36 -17.41 9.04
C ARG A 40 11.79 -16.87 9.11
N GLY A 41 12.38 -16.78 10.31
CA GLY A 41 13.83 -16.80 10.59
C GLY A 41 14.85 -16.00 9.77
N SER A 42 14.50 -15.17 8.79
CA SER A 42 15.45 -14.63 7.80
C SER A 42 15.34 -13.11 7.75
N GLY A 43 16.40 -12.44 8.23
CA GLY A 43 16.80 -11.07 7.92
C GLY A 43 15.73 -9.98 7.84
N TRP A 44 15.83 -9.01 8.74
CA TRP A 44 15.20 -7.70 8.54
C TRP A 44 15.57 -7.21 7.13
N SER A 45 14.58 -6.73 6.37
CA SER A 45 14.78 -6.09 5.06
C SER A 45 13.83 -4.89 5.01
N GLY A 46 14.32 -3.73 5.39
CA GLY A 46 13.65 -2.44 5.32
C GLY A 46 14.19 -1.61 4.16
N LEU A 47 13.38 -0.70 3.65
CA LEU A 47 13.73 0.28 2.63
C LEU A 47 13.37 1.66 3.20
N ILE A 48 14.33 2.57 3.26
CA ILE A 48 14.12 3.98 3.61
C ILE A 48 14.40 4.80 2.36
N MET A 49 13.45 5.64 1.95
CA MET A 49 13.67 6.63 0.88
C MET A 49 14.21 7.92 1.52
N ILE A 50 15.46 8.30 1.25
CA ILE A 50 15.98 9.62 1.61
C ILE A 50 16.00 10.45 0.33
N GLY A 51 14.94 11.25 0.12
CA GLY A 51 14.71 11.89 -1.17
C GLY A 51 14.53 10.86 -2.30
N PRO A 52 14.96 11.15 -3.54
CA PRO A 52 14.91 10.22 -4.66
C PRO A 52 16.04 9.18 -4.59
N ILE A 53 16.49 8.78 -3.40
CA ILE A 53 17.54 7.78 -3.24
C ILE A 53 17.00 6.66 -2.33
N PRO A 54 16.83 5.43 -2.85
CA PRO A 54 16.46 4.27 -2.05
C PRO A 54 17.65 3.79 -1.21
N ILE A 55 17.45 3.67 0.10
CA ILE A 55 18.40 3.06 1.02
C ILE A 55 17.81 1.76 1.57
N VAL A 56 18.40 0.63 1.16
CA VAL A 56 17.92 -0.70 1.56
C VAL A 56 18.76 -1.22 2.72
N PHE A 57 18.08 -1.55 3.81
CA PHE A 57 18.66 -2.16 5.00
C PHE A 57 18.19 -3.59 5.10
N GLY A 58 19.07 -4.58 4.92
CA GLY A 58 18.66 -5.92 5.27
C GLY A 58 19.73 -6.98 5.32
N THR A 59 19.43 -8.03 6.08
CA THR A 59 20.30 -9.19 6.31
C THR A 59 20.12 -10.26 5.22
N ASP A 60 18.98 -10.31 4.56
CA ASP A 60 18.67 -11.31 3.54
C ASP A 60 18.96 -10.76 2.13
N ARG A 61 20.08 -11.21 1.55
CA ARG A 61 20.59 -10.72 0.26
C ARG A 61 19.61 -10.94 -0.90
N GLU A 62 18.83 -12.02 -0.88
CA GLU A 62 17.87 -12.30 -1.96
C GLU A 62 16.70 -11.32 -1.92
N LYS A 63 16.14 -11.08 -0.72
CA LYS A 63 15.04 -10.14 -0.53
C LYS A 63 15.46 -8.69 -0.74
N VAL A 64 16.66 -8.32 -0.29
CA VAL A 64 17.26 -7.01 -0.53
C VAL A 64 17.39 -6.73 -2.03
N LYS A 65 17.79 -7.72 -2.85
CA LYS A 65 17.90 -7.53 -4.30
C LYS A 65 16.54 -7.22 -4.95
N VAL A 66 15.49 -7.92 -4.54
CA VAL A 66 14.12 -7.66 -5.02
C VAL A 66 13.64 -6.29 -4.58
N LEU A 67 13.89 -5.90 -3.32
CA LEU A 67 13.54 -4.57 -2.79
C LEU A 67 14.27 -3.44 -3.54
N ILE A 68 15.55 -3.60 -3.82
CA ILE A 68 16.33 -2.64 -4.62
C ILE A 68 15.70 -2.49 -6.00
N ALA A 69 15.49 -3.60 -6.72
CA ALA A 69 14.91 -3.56 -8.06
C ALA A 69 13.53 -2.89 -8.08
N LEU A 70 12.65 -3.26 -7.14
CA LEU A 70 11.33 -2.68 -7.01
C LEU A 70 11.39 -1.17 -6.71
N SER A 71 12.28 -0.76 -5.80
CA SER A 71 12.45 0.65 -5.43
C SER A 71 12.93 1.52 -6.59
N ILE A 72 13.85 1.01 -7.41
CA ILE A 72 14.35 1.71 -8.60
C ILE A 72 13.23 1.84 -9.64
N VAL A 73 12.48 0.77 -9.88
CA VAL A 73 11.34 0.79 -10.83
C VAL A 73 10.29 1.81 -10.38
N LEU A 74 9.89 1.79 -9.11
CA LEU A 74 8.93 2.75 -8.58
C LEU A 74 9.44 4.20 -8.66
N MET A 75 10.74 4.40 -8.42
CA MET A 75 11.35 5.71 -8.48
C MET A 75 11.39 6.29 -9.89
N LEU A 76 11.76 5.47 -10.87
CA LEU A 76 11.71 5.86 -12.28
C LEU A 76 10.27 6.17 -12.70
N LEU A 77 9.30 5.33 -12.28
CA LEU A 77 7.89 5.59 -12.52
C LEU A 77 7.45 6.94 -11.95
N ALA A 78 7.81 7.24 -10.70
CA ALA A 78 7.50 8.50 -10.04
C ALA A 78 8.13 9.70 -10.76
N LEU A 79 9.40 9.59 -11.17
CA LEU A 79 10.10 10.65 -11.93
C LEU A 79 9.45 10.89 -13.30
N ILE A 80 9.08 9.82 -14.02
CA ILE A 80 8.38 9.93 -15.30
C ILE A 80 7.03 10.59 -15.10
N LEU A 81 6.27 10.21 -14.07
CA LEU A 81 4.97 10.82 -13.76
C LEU A 81 5.11 12.30 -13.39
N MET A 82 6.10 12.66 -12.56
CA MET A 82 6.38 14.05 -12.21
C MET A 82 6.79 14.87 -13.44
N LEU A 83 7.63 14.31 -14.32
CA LEU A 83 8.04 14.97 -15.55
C LEU A 83 6.88 15.14 -16.53
N ALA A 84 6.10 14.09 -16.73
CA ALA A 84 4.90 14.12 -17.59
C ALA A 84 3.89 15.15 -17.07
N LEU A 85 3.63 15.16 -15.76
CA LEU A 85 2.75 16.14 -15.13
C LEU A 85 3.30 17.57 -15.29
N SER A 86 4.61 17.77 -15.10
CA SER A 86 5.25 19.07 -15.26
C SER A 86 5.18 19.59 -16.70
N LEU A 87 5.35 18.71 -17.70
CA LEU A 87 5.19 19.05 -19.12
C LEU A 87 3.74 19.34 -19.51
N MET A 88 2.77 18.71 -18.84
CA MET A 88 1.34 18.90 -19.11
C MET A 88 0.78 20.15 -18.43
N VAL A 89 1.42 20.62 -17.35
CA VAL A 89 1.03 21.82 -16.58
C VAL A 89 1.73 23.10 -17.08
N ARG A 90 2.84 22.97 -17.80
CA ARG A 90 3.51 24.08 -18.51
C ARG A 90 2.88 24.35 -19.87
#